data_AF-A0A7Y1AA85-F1
#
_entry.id   AF-A0A7Y1AA85-F1
#
_cell.length_a   1.000
_cell.length_b   1.000
_cell.length_c   1.000
_cell.angle_alpha   90.00
_cell.angle_beta   90.00
_cell.angle_gamma   90.00
#
_symmetry.space_group_name_H-M   'P 1'
#
loop_
_entity.id
_entity.type
_entity.pdbx_description
1 polymer ?
#
loop_
_entity_poly.entity_id
_entity_poly.type
_entity_poly.pdbx_seq_one_letter_code
_entity_poly.pdbx_strand_id
1 'polypeptide(L)'
;MTMSTRTRISNAERFGRWLGRGWRAYVRRERRVSGWLAAQDVPTPAAAGLIWGVKLAVLAVLLYTVFWLALLLVFGVAAAGVARNIDWDVEQETEWRTGASGFGLYRGDVRIDIGDPNEDD
;
A
#
# COMPACT_ATOMS: atom_id res chain seq x y z
N MET A 1 5.81 37.17 15.17
CA MET A 1 5.17 35.90 14.79
C MET A 1 6.12 35.15 13.87
N THR A 2 6.85 34.16 14.39
CA THR A 2 7.82 33.38 13.60
C THR A 2 7.18 32.09 13.09
N MET A 3 7.19 31.95 11.76
CA MET A 3 6.66 30.82 11.01
C MET A 3 7.62 29.63 11.11
N SER A 4 7.16 28.48 11.61
CA SER A 4 7.95 27.24 11.69
C SER A 4 7.40 26.21 10.70
N THR A 5 7.90 26.23 9.46
CA THR A 5 7.61 25.21 8.45
C THR A 5 8.54 24.01 8.69
N ARG A 6 8.05 23.01 9.41
CA ARG A 6 8.76 21.74 9.63
C ARG A 6 8.68 20.90 8.36
N THR A 7 9.69 21.00 7.51
CA THR A 7 9.88 20.16 6.32
C THR A 7 9.99 18.69 6.74
N ARG A 8 8.89 17.93 6.59
CA ARG A 8 8.90 16.46 6.66
C ARG A 8 9.59 15.92 5.41
N ILE A 9 10.92 15.91 5.42
CA ILE A 9 11.74 15.23 4.40
C ILE A 9 11.69 13.73 4.72
N SER A 10 10.59 13.12 4.27
CA SER A 10 10.22 11.73 4.48
C SER A 10 11.00 10.83 3.52
N ASN A 11 11.92 10.02 4.05
CA ASN A 11 12.44 8.71 3.59
C ASN A 11 12.86 8.46 2.12
N ALA A 12 12.29 9.11 1.12
CA ALA A 12 12.53 8.91 -0.31
C ALA A 12 13.99 9.21 -0.71
N GLU A 13 14.60 10.26 -0.15
CA GLU A 13 16.02 10.55 -0.42
C GLU A 13 16.98 9.51 0.14
N ARG A 14 16.58 8.83 1.23
CA ARG A 14 17.43 7.85 1.91
C ARG A 14 17.47 6.53 1.15
N PHE A 15 16.35 6.15 0.52
CA PHE A 15 16.27 4.99 -0.37
C PHE A 15 17.14 5.16 -1.62
N GLY A 16 17.11 6.34 -2.25
CA GLY A 16 17.97 6.63 -3.41
C GLY A 16 19.46 6.53 -3.07
N ARG A 17 19.87 7.02 -1.89
CA ARG A 17 21.28 6.92 -1.45
C ARG A 17 21.68 5.50 -1.03
N TRP A 18 20.74 4.68 -0.52
CA TRP A 18 21.03 3.28 -0.18
C TRP A 18 21.19 2.40 -1.43
N LEU A 19 20.29 2.55 -2.42
CA LEU A 19 20.43 1.94 -3.74
C LEU A 19 21.75 2.36 -4.43
N GLY A 20 22.11 3.65 -4.35
CA GLY A 20 23.38 4.15 -4.88
C GLY A 20 24.64 3.57 -4.19
N ARG A 21 24.55 3.19 -2.90
CA ARG A 21 25.65 2.50 -2.20
C ARG A 21 25.71 1.01 -2.56
N GLY A 22 24.56 0.35 -2.70
CA GLY A 22 24.47 -1.02 -3.22
C GLY A 22 25.06 -1.14 -4.62
N TRP A 23 24.77 -0.17 -5.50
CA TRP A 23 25.33 -0.07 -6.85
C TRP A 23 26.85 0.08 -6.84
N ARG A 24 27.42 0.91 -5.96
CA ARG A 24 28.89 1.04 -5.84
C ARG A 24 29.57 -0.22 -5.30
N ALA A 25 28.91 -0.99 -4.43
CA ALA A 25 29.43 -2.27 -3.97
C ALA A 25 29.38 -3.33 -5.09
N TYR A 26 28.30 -3.31 -5.89
CA TYR A 26 28.13 -4.13 -7.08
C TYR A 26 29.21 -3.84 -8.14
N VAL A 27 29.41 -2.57 -8.51
CA VAL A 27 30.43 -2.14 -9.49
C VAL A 27 31.86 -2.42 -9.00
N ARG A 28 32.12 -2.35 -7.69
CA ARG A 28 33.43 -2.75 -7.14
C ARG A 28 33.64 -4.26 -7.17
N ARG A 29 32.59 -5.05 -6.99
CA ARG A 29 32.63 -6.50 -7.18
C ARG A 29 32.93 -6.84 -8.64
N GLU A 30 32.27 -6.16 -9.56
CA GLU A 30 32.53 -6.26 -11.01
C GLU A 30 33.99 -5.99 -11.34
N ARG A 31 34.64 -4.97 -10.76
CA ARG A 31 36.07 -4.69 -11.03
C ARG A 31 37.01 -5.80 -10.55
N ARG A 32 36.70 -6.45 -9.43
CA ARG A 32 37.49 -7.58 -8.91
C ARG A 32 37.27 -8.85 -9.73
N VAL A 33 36.03 -9.08 -10.14
CA VAL A 33 35.63 -10.24 -10.95
C VAL A 33 36.08 -10.07 -12.39
N SER A 34 36.10 -8.85 -12.95
CA SER A 34 36.65 -8.55 -14.27
C SER A 34 38.17 -8.61 -14.32
N GLY A 35 38.87 -8.22 -13.25
CA GLY A 35 40.31 -8.49 -13.14
C GLY A 35 40.63 -9.99 -13.08
N TRP A 36 39.74 -10.78 -12.48
CA TRP A 36 39.86 -12.24 -12.41
C TRP A 36 39.41 -12.93 -13.72
N LEU A 37 38.38 -12.41 -14.40
CA LEU A 37 37.91 -12.87 -15.72
C LEU A 37 38.89 -12.50 -16.83
N ALA A 38 39.50 -11.31 -16.80
CA ALA A 38 40.50 -10.90 -17.79
C ALA A 38 41.80 -11.72 -17.66
N ALA A 39 42.07 -12.27 -16.46
CA ALA A 39 43.16 -13.22 -16.25
C ALA A 39 42.78 -14.66 -16.68
N GLN A 40 41.49 -14.92 -16.92
CA GLN A 40 40.93 -16.24 -17.19
C GLN A 40 40.19 -16.21 -18.54
N ASP A 41 40.92 -16.00 -19.64
CA ASP A 41 40.46 -15.98 -21.05
C ASP A 41 39.07 -16.63 -21.28
N VAL A 42 38.02 -15.82 -21.15
CA VAL A 42 36.67 -16.35 -20.88
C VAL A 42 36.03 -16.79 -22.19
N PRO A 43 35.58 -18.05 -22.31
CA PRO A 43 34.79 -18.46 -23.46
C PRO A 43 33.46 -17.71 -23.45
N THR A 44 33.13 -17.09 -24.58
CA THR A 44 31.92 -16.35 -24.93
C THR A 44 30.61 -16.81 -24.25
N PRO A 45 30.30 -18.12 -24.05
CA PRO A 45 29.10 -18.56 -23.34
C PRO A 45 29.03 -18.15 -21.85
N ALA A 46 30.15 -18.07 -21.13
CA ALA A 46 30.13 -17.72 -19.71
C ALA A 46 29.76 -16.24 -19.48
N ALA A 47 30.18 -15.35 -20.38
CA ALA A 47 29.78 -13.95 -20.36
C ALA A 47 28.26 -13.78 -20.61
N ALA A 48 27.71 -14.56 -21.54
CA ALA A 48 26.27 -14.56 -21.84
C ALA A 48 25.44 -15.03 -20.63
N GLY A 49 25.86 -16.09 -19.94
CA GLY A 49 25.19 -16.57 -18.73
C GLY A 49 25.17 -15.54 -17.61
N LEU A 50 26.27 -14.79 -17.45
CA LEU A 50 26.38 -13.73 -16.44
C LEU A 50 25.41 -12.56 -16.74
N ILE A 51 25.35 -12.11 -18.01
CA ILE A 51 24.41 -11.07 -18.44
C ILE A 51 22.96 -11.50 -18.21
N TRP A 52 22.62 -12.75 -18.54
CA TRP A 52 21.28 -13.30 -18.31
C TRP A 52 20.95 -13.37 -16.82
N GLY A 53 21.91 -13.79 -15.98
CA GLY A 53 21.77 -13.81 -14.53
C GLY A 53 21.48 -12.41 -13.96
N VAL A 54 22.20 -11.39 -14.42
CA VAL A 54 21.94 -9.99 -14.02
C VAL A 54 20.55 -9.54 -14.46
N LYS A 55 20.16 -9.84 -15.70
CA LYS A 55 18.85 -9.48 -16.24
C LYS A 55 17.72 -10.13 -15.43
N LEU A 56 17.86 -11.42 -15.07
CA LEU A 56 16.92 -12.12 -14.21
C LEU A 56 16.87 -11.57 -12.80
N ALA A 57 18.02 -11.22 -12.21
CA ALA A 57 18.07 -10.62 -10.88
C ALA A 57 17.34 -9.26 -10.86
N VAL A 58 17.59 -8.41 -11.87
CA VAL A 58 16.87 -7.13 -12.04
C VAL A 58 15.36 -7.38 -12.19
N LEU A 59 14.96 -8.35 -13.02
CA LEU A 59 13.57 -8.70 -13.22
C LEU A 59 12.91 -9.20 -11.92
N ALA A 60 13.58 -10.08 -11.17
CA ALA A 60 13.08 -10.61 -9.91
C ALA A 60 12.90 -9.50 -8.86
N VAL A 61 13.87 -8.59 -8.73
CA VAL A 61 13.77 -7.44 -7.84
C VAL A 61 12.60 -6.54 -8.24
N LEU A 62 12.43 -6.26 -9.53
CA LEU A 62 11.32 -5.44 -10.03
C LEU A 62 9.96 -6.11 -9.77
N LEU A 63 9.84 -7.40 -10.04
CA LEU A 63 8.62 -8.16 -9.77
C LEU A 63 8.31 -8.16 -8.27
N TYR A 64 9.31 -8.37 -7.43
CA TYR A 64 9.16 -8.37 -5.98
C TYR A 64 8.68 -7.02 -5.44
N THR A 65 9.22 -5.90 -5.94
CA THR A 65 8.80 -4.56 -5.52
C THR A 65 7.38 -4.26 -5.96
N VAL A 66 7.02 -4.56 -7.21
CA VAL A 66 5.66 -4.38 -7.73
C VAL A 66 4.67 -5.26 -6.96
N PHE A 67 5.01 -6.52 -6.70
CA PHE A 67 4.20 -7.44 -5.91
C PHE A 67 3.95 -6.90 -4.49
N TRP A 68 4.99 -6.39 -3.83
CA TRP A 68 4.87 -5.78 -2.51
C TRP A 68 3.97 -4.54 -2.52
N LEU A 69 4.14 -3.66 -3.51
CA LEU A 69 3.29 -2.48 -3.65
C LEU A 69 1.83 -2.86 -3.89
N ALA A 70 1.57 -3.88 -4.70
CA ALA A 70 0.23 -4.41 -4.92
C ALA A 70 -0.37 -4.96 -3.61
N LEU A 71 0.40 -5.72 -2.83
CA LEU A 71 -0.05 -6.24 -1.54
C LEU A 71 -0.40 -5.11 -0.56
N LEU A 72 0.45 -4.10 -0.46
CA LEU A 72 0.21 -2.92 0.39
C LEU A 72 -1.01 -2.12 -0.09
N LEU A 73 -1.19 -1.98 -1.40
CA LEU A 73 -2.35 -1.32 -1.98
C LEU A 73 -3.64 -2.07 -1.63
N VAL A 74 -3.68 -3.39 -1.84
CA VAL A 74 -4.83 -4.23 -1.48
C VAL A 74 -5.12 -4.13 0.02
N PHE A 75 -4.09 -4.19 0.86
CA PHE A 75 -4.24 -4.02 2.30
C PHE A 75 -4.81 -2.64 2.67
N GLY A 76 -4.32 -1.57 2.03
CA GLY A 76 -4.84 -0.22 2.23
C GLY A 76 -6.30 -0.06 1.81
N VAL A 77 -6.68 -0.63 0.66
CA VAL A 77 -8.07 -0.66 0.18
C VAL A 77 -8.95 -1.47 1.11
N ALA A 78 -8.51 -2.64 1.57
CA ALA A 78 -9.25 -3.46 2.52
C ALA A 78 -9.45 -2.73 3.85
N ALA A 79 -8.42 -2.09 4.39
CA ALA A 79 -8.53 -1.30 5.62
C ALA A 79 -9.49 -0.11 5.46
N ALA A 80 -9.45 0.60 4.33
CA ALA A 80 -10.39 1.67 4.02
C ALA A 80 -11.82 1.14 3.82
N GLY A 81 -11.97 -0.03 3.19
CA GLY A 81 -13.24 -0.72 3.00
C GLY A 81 -13.86 -1.15 4.33
N VAL A 82 -13.08 -1.70 5.25
CA VAL A 82 -13.54 -2.06 6.60
C VAL A 82 -13.98 -0.82 7.37
N ALA A 83 -13.21 0.28 7.33
CA ALA A 83 -13.62 1.53 7.98
C ALA A 83 -14.93 2.10 7.40
N ARG A 84 -15.11 2.02 6.08
CA ARG A 84 -16.36 2.39 5.42
C ARG A 84 -17.50 1.45 5.80
N ASN A 85 -17.28 0.14 5.82
CA ASN A 85 -18.31 -0.83 6.18
C ASN A 85 -18.77 -0.67 7.64
N ILE A 86 -17.85 -0.35 8.56
CA ILE A 86 -18.21 -0.02 9.93
C ILE A 86 -19.07 1.26 9.95
N ASP A 87 -18.77 2.28 9.15
CA ASP A 87 -19.59 3.49 9.06
C ASP A 87 -21.03 3.19 8.55
N TRP A 88 -21.18 2.25 7.62
CA TRP A 88 -22.49 1.78 7.14
C TRP A 88 -23.21 0.85 8.14
N ASP A 89 -22.50 -0.03 8.86
CA ASP A 89 -23.07 -0.87 9.94
C ASP A 89 -23.40 -0.05 11.21
N VAL A 90 -22.77 1.10 11.39
CA VAL A 90 -23.05 2.07 12.47
C VAL A 90 -24.18 3.03 12.08
N GLU A 91 -24.61 3.04 10.82
CA GLU A 91 -25.83 3.70 10.37
C GLU A 91 -27.02 2.89 10.89
N GLN A 92 -27.32 3.10 12.17
CA GLN A 92 -28.29 2.39 13.02
C GLN A 92 -29.40 1.76 12.19
N GLU A 93 -29.37 0.43 12.08
CA GLU A 93 -30.34 -0.32 11.29
C GLU A 93 -31.76 0.06 11.69
N THR A 94 -32.66 0.13 10.70
CA THR A 94 -34.06 0.47 10.96
C THR A 94 -34.73 -0.70 11.66
N GLU A 95 -34.99 -0.56 12.96
CA GLU A 95 -35.56 -1.61 13.79
C GLU A 95 -36.96 -1.23 14.30
N TRP A 96 -37.85 -2.22 14.36
CA TRP A 96 -39.16 -2.08 14.98
C TRP A 96 -39.02 -2.25 16.49
N ARG A 97 -39.25 -1.18 17.24
CA ARG A 97 -39.14 -1.20 18.71
C ARG A 97 -40.11 -0.24 19.36
N THR A 98 -40.26 -0.38 20.68
CA THR A 98 -40.94 0.62 21.52
C THR A 98 -39.90 1.58 22.06
N GLY A 99 -39.88 2.81 21.53
CA GLY A 99 -38.99 3.87 21.99
C GLY A 99 -39.72 4.96 22.77
N ALA A 100 -39.05 6.08 23.01
CA ALA A 100 -39.60 7.20 23.78
C ALA A 100 -40.89 7.79 23.18
N SER A 101 -41.07 7.68 21.86
CA SER A 101 -42.29 8.09 21.16
C SER A 101 -43.25 6.92 20.88
N GLY A 102 -43.14 5.80 21.59
CA GLY A 102 -44.03 4.64 21.43
C GLY A 102 -43.54 3.62 20.40
N PHE A 103 -44.41 2.71 19.99
CA PHE A 103 -44.07 1.65 19.02
C PHE A 103 -43.99 2.23 17.60
N GLY A 104 -42.91 1.93 16.89
CA GLY A 104 -42.72 2.41 15.52
C GLY A 104 -41.41 1.92 14.92
N LEU A 105 -41.14 2.36 13.70
CA LEU A 105 -39.86 2.13 13.04
C LEU A 105 -38.86 3.18 13.52
N TYR A 106 -37.75 2.75 14.10
CA TYR A 106 -36.71 3.64 14.61
C TYR A 106 -35.42 3.50 13.80
N ARG A 107 -34.72 4.62 13.63
CA ARG A 107 -33.31 4.66 13.25
C ARG A 107 -32.55 5.25 14.41
N GLY A 108 -31.99 4.38 15.24
CA GLY A 108 -31.46 4.77 16.52
C GLY A 108 -32.52 5.31 17.47
N ASP A 109 -32.25 6.44 18.11
CA ASP A 109 -33.20 7.07 19.05
C ASP A 109 -34.29 7.90 18.38
N VAL A 110 -34.24 8.05 17.05
CA VAL A 110 -35.20 8.85 16.29
C VAL A 110 -36.23 7.93 15.63
N ARG A 111 -37.53 8.20 15.87
CA ARG A 111 -38.63 7.50 15.19
C ARG A 111 -38.73 8.00 13.76
N ILE A 112 -38.60 7.08 12.79
CA ILE A 112 -38.85 7.34 11.38
C ILE A 112 -40.30 6.96 11.13
N ASP A 113 -41.19 7.92 11.29
CA ASP A 113 -42.59 7.74 10.94
C ASP A 113 -42.97 8.80 9.91
N ILE A 114 -43.49 8.35 8.77
CA ILE A 114 -44.27 9.21 7.87
C ILE A 114 -45.66 9.17 8.48
N GLY A 115 -46.08 10.31 9.05
CA GLY A 115 -47.31 10.43 9.82
C GLY A 115 -48.48 9.67 9.19
N ASP A 116 -49.24 9.00 10.05
CA ASP A 116 -50.39 8.20 9.65
C ASP A 116 -51.32 9.06 8.76
N PRO A 117 -51.55 8.69 7.50
CA PRO A 117 -52.46 9.43 6.64
C PRO A 117 -53.92 9.35 7.11
N ASN A 118 -54.21 8.60 8.18
CA ASN A 118 -55.52 8.47 8.82
C ASN A 118 -55.55 9.05 10.25
N GLU A 119 -54.62 9.92 10.64
CA GLU A 119 -54.87 10.84 11.75
C GLU A 119 -55.96 11.82 11.29
N ASP A 120 -57.22 11.42 11.48
CA ASP A 120 -58.39 12.26 11.27
C ASP A 120 -58.38 13.40 12.33
N ASP A 121 -58.24 14.64 11.86
CA ASP A 121 -58.36 15.91 12.63
C ASP A 121 -59.74 16.08 13.31
#